data_AF-A0A6G3LCE9-F1
#
_entry.id   AF-A0A6G3LCE9-F1
#
_cell.length_a   1.000
_cell.length_b   1.000
_cell.length_c   1.000
_cell.angle_alpha   90.00
_cell.angle_beta   90.00
_cell.angle_gamma   90.00
#
_symmetry.space_group_name_H-M   'P 1'
#
loop_
_entity.id
_entity.type
_entity.pdbx_description
1 polymer ?
#
loop_
_entity_poly.entity_id
_entity_poly.type
_entity_poly.pdbx_seq_one_letter_code
_entity_poly.pdbx_strand_id
1 'polypeptide(L)'
;MRSRPRDFQTIMTEREKIFKKVEEFLDSKPGADDERKVIALLEKSSKVRAEILAFIEEYSAQATTEEEKEYVKTILDFLRLVDSERESELIERVIDLSLRRSAGVLKEKRNWLLQQLEESRKLGRLDVAL
;
A
#
# COMPACT_ATOMS: atom_id res chain seq x y z
N MET A 1 13.33 -4.99 -20.84
CA MET A 1 12.14 -4.25 -21.30
C MET A 1 11.38 -3.79 -20.07
N ARG A 2 11.29 -2.48 -19.79
CA ARG A 2 10.40 -1.99 -18.73
C ARG A 2 8.97 -2.15 -19.22
N SER A 3 8.15 -2.92 -18.51
CA SER A 3 6.70 -2.96 -18.74
C SER A 3 6.15 -1.54 -18.59
N ARG A 4 5.30 -1.08 -19.52
CA ARG A 4 4.61 0.20 -19.34
C ARG A 4 3.85 0.17 -18.00
N PRO A 5 3.91 1.24 -17.20
CA PRO A 5 3.10 1.34 -15.99
C PRO A 5 1.63 1.16 -16.36
N ARG A 6 0.88 0.50 -15.48
CA ARG A 6 -0.58 0.48 -15.58
C ARG A 6 -1.11 1.92 -15.41
N ASP A 7 -2.30 2.20 -15.93
CA ASP A 7 -2.93 3.49 -15.64
C ASP A 7 -3.26 3.60 -14.14
N PHE A 8 -3.32 4.83 -13.63
CA PHE A 8 -3.50 5.11 -12.21
C PHE A 8 -4.76 4.45 -11.63
N GLN A 9 -5.88 4.50 -12.35
CA GLN A 9 -7.14 3.93 -11.88
C GLN A 9 -7.07 2.41 -11.71
N THR A 10 -6.41 1.71 -12.66
CA THR A 10 -6.17 0.27 -12.57
C THR A 10 -5.27 -0.08 -11.37
N ILE A 11 -4.22 0.71 -11.12
CA ILE A 11 -3.32 0.48 -9.97
C ILE A 11 -4.08 0.64 -8.65
N MET A 12 -4.89 1.71 -8.52
CA MET A 12 -5.69 1.97 -7.32
C MET A 12 -6.75 0.89 -7.06
N THR A 13 -7.43 0.44 -8.12
CA THR A 13 -8.42 -0.64 -8.03
C THR A 13 -7.80 -1.95 -7.53
N GLU A 14 -6.59 -2.27 -7.99
CA GLU A 14 -5.88 -3.47 -7.54
C GLU A 14 -5.46 -3.35 -6.08
N ARG A 15 -5.01 -2.17 -5.65
CA ARG A 15 -4.67 -1.88 -4.25
C ARG A 15 -5.87 -2.12 -3.33
N GLU A 16 -7.03 -1.57 -3.66
CA GLU A 16 -8.25 -1.71 -2.86
C GLU A 16 -8.67 -3.19 -2.73
N LYS A 17 -8.62 -3.96 -3.82
CA LYS A 17 -8.92 -5.40 -3.79
C LYS A 17 -8.02 -6.18 -2.85
N ILE A 18 -6.75 -5.80 -2.75
CA ILE A 18 -5.79 -6.46 -1.87
C ILE A 18 -6.18 -6.21 -0.41
N PHE A 19 -6.47 -4.98 -0.02
CA PHE A 19 -6.84 -4.68 1.37
C PHE A 19 -8.16 -5.31 1.79
N LYS A 20 -9.19 -5.26 0.94
CA LYS A 20 -10.46 -5.94 1.23
C LYS A 20 -10.26 -7.43 1.53
N LYS A 21 -9.43 -8.11 0.73
CA LYS A 21 -9.11 -9.52 0.98
C LYS A 21 -8.35 -9.73 2.28
N VAL A 22 -7.42 -8.84 2.64
CA VAL A 22 -6.74 -8.94 3.94
C VAL A 22 -7.75 -8.80 5.07
N GLU A 23 -8.65 -7.81 5.02
CA GLU A 23 -9.72 -7.63 6.02
C GLU A 23 -10.58 -8.90 6.16
N GLU A 24 -11.02 -9.50 5.05
CA GLU A 24 -11.77 -10.76 5.03
C GLU A 24 -11.02 -11.89 5.76
N PHE A 25 -9.70 -12.01 5.56
CA PHE A 25 -8.90 -13.02 6.24
C PHE A 25 -8.71 -12.72 7.72
N LEU A 26 -8.56 -11.45 8.10
CA LEU A 26 -8.42 -11.03 9.50
C LEU A 26 -9.69 -11.32 10.31
N ASP A 27 -10.86 -11.22 9.69
CA ASP A 27 -12.16 -11.46 10.33
C ASP A 27 -12.53 -12.96 10.36
N SER A 28 -11.83 -13.80 9.58
CA SER A 28 -11.99 -15.25 9.56
C SER A 28 -11.25 -15.97 10.71
N LYS A 29 -11.53 -17.26 10.95
CA LYS A 29 -10.80 -18.05 11.95
C LYS A 29 -9.33 -18.23 11.52
N PRO A 30 -8.33 -17.81 12.33
CA PRO A 30 -6.94 -17.76 11.90
C PRO A 30 -6.26 -19.13 11.83
N GLY A 31 -5.32 -19.27 10.89
CA GLY A 31 -4.42 -20.42 10.73
C GLY A 31 -3.15 -20.05 9.97
N ALA A 32 -2.13 -20.93 10.01
CA ALA A 32 -0.82 -20.67 9.39
C ALA A 32 -0.91 -20.43 7.86
N ASP A 33 -1.83 -21.10 7.17
CA ASP A 33 -2.05 -20.91 5.74
C ASP A 33 -2.69 -19.55 5.43
N ASP A 34 -3.58 -19.05 6.29
CA ASP A 34 -4.19 -17.74 6.11
C ASP A 34 -3.19 -16.62 6.42
N GLU A 35 -2.30 -16.81 7.41
CA GLU A 35 -1.16 -15.92 7.64
C GLU A 35 -0.27 -15.79 6.40
N ARG A 36 0.01 -16.91 5.71
CA ARG A 36 0.78 -16.91 4.45
C ARG A 36 0.07 -16.14 3.35
N LYS A 37 -1.25 -16.31 3.22
CA LYS A 37 -2.06 -15.56 2.23
C LYS A 37 -2.05 -14.06 2.54
N VAL A 38 -2.19 -13.67 3.81
CA VAL A 38 -2.09 -12.26 4.23
C VAL A 38 -0.74 -11.68 3.86
N ILE A 39 0.37 -12.36 4.15
CA ILE A 39 1.71 -11.91 3.74
C ILE A 39 1.82 -11.78 2.23
N ALA A 40 1.36 -12.77 1.47
CA ALA A 40 1.41 -12.73 0.00
C ALA A 40 0.60 -11.55 -0.58
N LEU A 41 -0.55 -11.24 0.01
CA LEU A 41 -1.37 -10.08 -0.36
C LEU A 41 -0.66 -8.77 -0.02
N LEU A 42 -0.08 -8.63 1.18
CA LEU A 42 0.66 -7.43 1.56
C LEU A 42 1.92 -7.23 0.69
N GLU A 43 2.65 -8.30 0.35
CA GLU A 43 3.78 -8.25 -0.58
C GLU A 43 3.33 -7.78 -1.98
N LYS A 44 2.13 -8.19 -2.42
CA LYS A 44 1.53 -7.67 -3.65
C LYS A 44 1.14 -6.19 -3.52
N SER A 45 0.61 -5.76 -2.39
CA SER A 45 0.31 -4.34 -2.12
C SER A 45 1.57 -3.49 -2.21
N SER A 46 2.68 -3.97 -1.64
CA SER A 46 3.99 -3.31 -1.70
C SER A 46 4.43 -3.04 -3.14
N LYS A 47 4.24 -4.01 -4.05
CA LYS A 47 4.52 -3.82 -5.48
C LYS A 47 3.58 -2.80 -6.13
N VAL A 48 2.29 -2.88 -5.85
CA VAL A 48 1.28 -1.93 -6.36
C VAL A 48 1.63 -0.51 -5.93
N ARG A 49 2.07 -0.33 -4.68
CA ARG A 49 2.54 0.95 -4.16
C ARG A 49 3.75 1.49 -4.90
N ALA A 50 4.75 0.64 -5.21
CA ALA A 50 5.88 1.05 -6.03
C ALA A 50 5.44 1.52 -7.42
N GLU A 51 4.40 0.91 -8.01
CA GLU A 51 3.81 1.37 -9.27
C GLU A 51 3.11 2.73 -9.14
N ILE A 52 2.41 2.98 -8.03
CA ILE A 52 1.80 4.29 -7.74
C ILE A 52 2.88 5.38 -7.66
N LEU A 53 3.95 5.12 -6.92
CA LEU A 53 5.06 6.06 -6.77
C LEU A 53 5.73 6.36 -8.11
N ALA A 54 6.05 5.31 -8.88
CA ALA A 54 6.64 5.47 -10.20
C ALA A 54 5.73 6.28 -11.15
N PHE A 55 4.41 6.06 -11.09
CA PHE A 55 3.45 6.85 -11.87
C PHE A 55 3.49 8.34 -11.48
N ILE A 56 3.48 8.66 -10.19
CA ILE A 56 3.54 10.05 -9.71
C ILE A 56 4.83 10.71 -10.13
N GLU A 57 5.97 10.05 -9.94
CA GLU A 57 7.29 10.57 -10.32
C GLU A 57 7.37 10.82 -11.83
N GLU A 58 6.93 9.87 -12.65
CA GLU A 58 6.94 9.99 -14.12
C GLU A 58 6.02 11.13 -14.59
N TYR A 59 4.82 11.23 -14.03
CA TYR A 59 3.86 12.26 -14.41
C TYR A 59 4.30 13.65 -13.91
N SER A 60 4.81 13.75 -12.68
CA SER A 60 5.33 15.00 -12.13
C SER A 60 6.55 15.52 -12.90
N ALA A 61 7.41 14.64 -13.41
CA ALA A 61 8.56 15.05 -14.23
C ALA A 61 8.16 15.60 -15.61
N GLN A 62 6.94 15.28 -16.08
CA GLN A 62 6.41 15.73 -17.36
C GLN A 62 5.49 16.96 -17.24
N ALA A 63 5.04 17.28 -16.02
CA ALA A 63 4.19 18.44 -15.75
C ALA A 63 4.95 19.75 -16.00
N THR A 64 4.52 20.51 -17.00
CA THR A 64 5.12 21.80 -17.37
C THR A 64 4.16 22.98 -17.23
N THR A 65 2.86 22.70 -17.14
CA THR A 65 1.80 23.68 -16.97
C THR A 65 1.25 23.70 -15.54
N GLU A 66 0.63 24.82 -15.15
CA GLU A 66 -0.03 24.92 -13.84
C GLU A 66 -1.21 23.95 -13.69
N GLU A 67 -1.91 23.65 -14.79
CA GLU A 67 -3.00 22.66 -14.80
C GLU A 67 -2.49 21.24 -14.50
N GLU A 68 -1.37 20.83 -15.13
CA GLU A 68 -0.74 19.53 -14.86
C GLU A 68 -0.20 19.43 -13.44
N LYS A 69 0.35 20.52 -12.89
CA LYS A 69 0.80 20.57 -11.48
C LYS A 69 -0.37 20.44 -10.51
N GLU A 70 -1.49 21.11 -10.76
CA GLU A 70 -2.70 20.97 -9.94
C GLU A 70 -3.28 19.55 -10.05
N TYR A 71 -3.13 18.90 -11.20
CA TYR A 71 -3.50 17.49 -11.36
C TYR A 71 -2.59 16.55 -10.55
N VAL A 72 -1.27 16.74 -10.56
CA VAL A 72 -0.33 15.99 -9.70
C VAL A 72 -0.71 16.16 -8.23
N LYS A 73 -0.96 17.40 -7.80
CA LYS A 73 -1.38 17.72 -6.45
C LYS A 73 -2.70 17.04 -6.10
N THR A 74 -3.67 17.03 -7.02
CA THR A 74 -4.95 16.32 -6.82
C THR A 74 -4.73 14.81 -6.64
N ILE A 75 -3.81 14.19 -7.38
CA ILE A 75 -3.45 12.77 -7.19
C ILE A 75 -2.84 12.54 -5.80
N LEU A 76 -1.95 13.43 -5.36
CA LEU A 76 -1.32 13.33 -4.04
C LEU A 76 -2.32 13.53 -2.91
N ASP A 77 -3.17 14.55 -3.02
CA ASP A 77 -4.24 14.81 -2.05
C ASP A 77 -5.24 13.66 -2.03
N PHE A 78 -5.55 13.07 -3.19
CA PHE A 78 -6.34 11.85 -3.25
C PHE A 78 -5.63 10.69 -2.54
N LEU A 79 -4.34 10.44 -2.74
CA LEU A 79 -3.64 9.36 -2.02
C LEU A 79 -3.60 9.58 -0.50
N ARG A 80 -3.42 10.83 -0.07
CA ARG A 80 -3.46 11.22 1.33
C ARG A 80 -4.84 10.94 1.93
N LEU A 81 -5.89 11.40 1.23
CA LEU A 81 -7.28 11.33 1.67
C LEU A 81 -7.86 9.92 1.55
N VAL A 82 -7.42 9.16 0.56
CA VAL A 82 -8.06 7.91 0.19
C VAL A 82 -7.54 6.72 0.94
N ASP A 83 -6.27 6.55 1.36
CA ASP A 83 -5.96 5.37 2.21
C ASP A 83 -4.51 5.23 2.74
N SER A 84 -3.83 6.27 3.21
CA SER A 84 -2.57 6.01 3.97
C SER A 84 -2.83 5.60 5.43
N GLU A 85 -3.86 6.17 6.04
CA GLU A 85 -4.26 5.87 7.42
C GLU A 85 -4.83 4.47 7.53
N ARG A 86 -5.82 4.11 6.69
CA ARG A 86 -6.41 2.77 6.69
C ARG A 86 -5.38 1.68 6.40
N GLU A 87 -4.45 1.91 5.47
CA GLU A 87 -3.37 0.96 5.21
C GLU A 87 -2.48 0.78 6.45
N SER A 88 -2.16 1.89 7.13
CA SER A 88 -1.39 1.84 8.38
C SER A 88 -2.14 1.07 9.47
N GLU A 89 -3.42 1.36 9.68
CA GLU A 89 -4.28 0.66 10.64
C GLU A 89 -4.35 -0.85 10.36
N LEU A 90 -4.51 -1.23 9.09
CA LEU A 90 -4.60 -2.62 8.69
C LEU A 90 -3.27 -3.35 8.92
N ILE A 91 -2.12 -2.73 8.60
CA ILE A 91 -0.80 -3.30 8.89
C ILE A 91 -0.55 -3.39 10.40
N GLU A 92 -0.96 -2.38 11.18
CA GLU A 92 -0.88 -2.39 12.64
C GLU A 92 -1.69 -3.54 13.24
N ARG A 93 -2.92 -3.75 12.76
CA ARG A 93 -3.76 -4.90 13.15
C ARG A 93 -3.05 -6.23 12.85
N VAL A 94 -2.41 -6.37 11.69
CA VAL A 94 -1.65 -7.58 11.32
C VAL A 94 -0.44 -7.79 12.25
N ILE A 95 0.27 -6.72 12.61
CA ILE A 95 1.37 -6.77 13.58
C ILE A 95 0.84 -7.20 14.94
N ASP A 96 -0.29 -6.67 15.39
CA ASP A 96 -0.92 -7.06 16.65
C ASP A 96 -1.30 -8.55 16.67
N LEU A 97 -1.83 -9.08 15.57
CA LEU A 97 -2.08 -10.51 15.44
C LEU A 97 -0.80 -11.34 15.49
N SER A 98 0.28 -10.84 14.87
CA SER A 98 1.60 -11.47 14.92
C SER A 98 2.07 -11.65 16.37
N LEU A 99 1.74 -10.70 17.26
CA LEU A 99 2.10 -10.75 18.67
C LEU A 99 1.22 -11.69 19.49
N ARG A 100 -0.10 -11.64 19.28
CA ARG A 100 -1.07 -12.25 20.19
C ARG A 100 -1.37 -13.72 19.88
N ARG A 101 -1.40 -14.11 18.60
CA ARG A 101 -2.01 -15.40 18.17
C ARG A 101 -1.30 -16.11 17.02
N SER A 102 -0.21 -15.56 16.48
CA SER A 102 0.36 -16.12 15.25
C SER A 102 0.94 -17.53 15.41
N ALA A 103 0.70 -18.34 14.38
CA ALA A 103 1.24 -19.69 14.17
C ALA A 103 2.70 -19.71 13.68
N GLY A 104 3.34 -18.55 13.50
CA GLY A 104 4.78 -18.39 13.27
C GLY A 104 5.12 -17.50 12.08
N VAL A 105 4.35 -17.54 11.00
CA VAL A 105 4.70 -16.87 9.73
C VAL A 105 4.64 -15.35 9.87
N LEU A 106 3.60 -14.81 10.50
CA LEU A 106 3.54 -13.36 10.77
C LEU A 106 4.67 -12.91 11.72
N LYS A 107 5.06 -13.76 12.70
CA LYS A 107 6.17 -13.46 13.61
C LYS A 107 7.51 -13.41 12.87
N GLU A 108 7.77 -14.36 11.98
CA GLU A 108 8.99 -14.40 11.17
C GLU A 108 9.13 -13.16 10.27
N LYS A 109 8.01 -12.67 9.74
CA LYS A 109 7.95 -11.48 8.87
C LYS A 109 7.77 -10.17 9.63
N ARG A 110 7.88 -10.13 10.96
CA ARG A 110 7.57 -8.95 11.78
C ARG A 110 8.38 -7.70 11.40
N ASN A 111 9.69 -7.84 11.20
CA ASN A 111 10.52 -6.69 10.82
C ASN A 111 10.11 -6.12 9.47
N TRP A 112 9.73 -7.01 8.55
CA TRP A 112 9.19 -6.60 7.26
C TRP A 112 7.84 -5.89 7.39
N LEU A 113 6.92 -6.39 8.24
CA LEU A 113 5.64 -5.71 8.52
C LEU A 113 5.84 -4.30 9.10
N LEU A 114 6.78 -4.13 10.02
CA LEU A 114 7.13 -2.82 10.57
C LEU A 114 7.68 -1.86 9.51
N GLN A 115 8.52 -2.37 8.59
CA GLN A 115 8.99 -1.59 7.46
C GLN A 115 7.84 -1.17 6.55
N GLN A 116 6.89 -2.07 6.25
CA GLN A 116 5.72 -1.75 5.44
C GLN A 116 4.84 -0.67 6.10
N LEU A 117 4.69 -0.72 7.43
CA LEU A 117 3.98 0.32 8.19
C LEU A 117 4.65 1.70 8.04
N GLU A 118 5.98 1.75 8.15
CA GLU A 118 6.74 2.98 7.97
C GLU A 118 6.61 3.53 6.55
N GLU A 119 6.69 2.67 5.54
CA GLU A 119 6.49 3.03 4.14
C GLU A 119 5.07 3.56 3.90
N SER A 120 4.04 3.04 4.59
CA SER A 120 2.64 3.50 4.42
C SER A 120 2.47 4.90 4.99
N ARG A 121 3.08 5.15 6.15
CA ARG A 121 3.10 6.47 6.78
C ARG A 121 3.86 7.49 5.93
N LYS A 122 4.95 7.09 5.27
CA LYS A 122 5.69 7.96 4.34
C LYS A 122 4.84 8.34 3.13
N LEU A 123 4.12 7.38 2.55
CA LEU A 123 3.22 7.64 1.43
C LEU A 123 2.12 8.64 1.82
N GLY A 124 1.55 8.50 3.03
CA GLY A 124 0.58 9.45 3.59
C GLY A 124 1.13 10.85 3.86
N ARG A 125 2.44 10.98 3.96
CA ARG A 125 3.16 12.23 4.21
C ARG A 125 3.94 12.72 2.99
N LEU A 126 3.68 12.16 1.81
CA LEU A 126 4.38 12.57 0.59
C LEU A 126 4.17 14.06 0.37
N ASP A 127 5.22 14.84 0.64
CA ASP A 127 5.37 16.21 0.20
C ASP A 127 6.28 16.16 -1.02
N VAL A 128 5.68 16.18 -2.22
CA VAL A 128 6.45 16.38 -3.45
C VAL A 128 6.65 17.88 -3.58
N ALA A 129 7.91 18.33 -3.61
CA ALA A 129 8.23 19.72 -3.95
C ALA A 129 7.86 19.94 -5.42
N LEU A 130 6.68 20.51 -5.65
CA LEU A 130 6.17 20.93 -6.95
C LEU A 130 6.72 22.31 -7.34
#